data_AF-A0A923FJX9-F1
#
_entry.id   AF-A0A923FJX9-F1
#
_cell.length_a   1.000
_cell.length_b   1.000
_cell.length_c   1.000
_cell.angle_alpha   90.00
_cell.angle_beta   90.00
_cell.angle_gamma   90.00
#
_symmetry.space_group_name_H-M   'P 1'
#
loop_
_entity.id
_entity.type
_entity.pdbx_description
1 polymer ?
#
loop_
_entity_poly.entity_id
_entity_poly.type
_entity_poly.pdbx_seq_one_letter_code
_entity_poly.pdbx_strand_id
1 'polypeptide(L)'
;MHRFSWFVVLLPPLSMGLVLPGLVFLSSLALVQKLFAPDMDIDRIVGDSLGWLALATLLFVAGWALSNYLRDSRDPTHHYWQSMPDHGLVELERHALVSGVSLWANDFDPDCNSLMLWKNDKLVRVQSSGVSQWVLAMTEAGHWLVLKDEFPGDFCYGRVGQMPAPEKQMQPRQQLAIAFAPGTQLALGRRFDGAPLPMTQTSYWMSADEIKRLTEAAHHWVFFPPDRYAVVNAHDAGWVQRLVDRAQASVGPQPAQRFLDERTARREAFKGK
;
A
#
# COMPACT_ATOMS: atom_id res chain seq x y z
N MET A 1 13.71 16.96 9.89
CA MET A 1 14.70 16.16 10.65
C MET A 1 13.96 15.19 11.55
N HIS A 2 13.86 13.92 11.15
CA HIS A 2 13.46 12.86 12.07
C HIS A 2 14.65 12.56 12.98
N ARG A 3 14.42 12.38 14.29
CA ARG A 3 15.46 12.01 15.25
C ARG A 3 15.11 10.63 15.77
N PHE A 4 16.00 9.66 15.58
CA PHE A 4 15.88 8.35 16.20
C PHE A 4 15.64 8.52 17.70
N SER A 5 14.51 7.99 18.18
CA SER A 5 14.10 8.16 19.57
C SER A 5 14.27 6.83 20.30
N TRP A 6 15.34 6.74 21.08
CA TRP A 6 15.56 5.62 22.01
C TRP A 6 14.37 5.39 22.93
N PHE A 7 13.64 6.47 23.28
CA PHE A 7 12.43 6.37 24.06
C PHE A 7 11.35 5.53 23.34
N VAL A 8 11.08 5.80 22.06
CA VAL A 8 10.09 5.05 21.27
C VAL A 8 10.51 3.59 21.08
N VAL A 9 11.81 3.33 20.94
CA VAL A 9 12.33 1.96 20.74
C VAL A 9 12.33 1.14 22.02
N LEU A 10 12.65 1.74 23.16
CA LEU A 10 12.77 1.03 24.45
C LEU A 10 11.46 0.97 25.23
N LEU A 11 10.49 1.87 24.97
CA LEU A 11 9.21 1.87 25.69
C LEU A 11 8.38 0.58 25.50
N PRO A 12 8.27 -0.03 24.31
CA PRO A 12 7.54 -1.30 24.14
C PRO A 12 8.14 -2.49 24.92
N PRO A 13 9.45 -2.79 24.83
CA PRO A 13 10.02 -3.90 25.60
C PRO A 13 10.11 -3.59 27.10
N LEU A 14 10.18 -2.32 27.52
CA LEU A 14 10.12 -1.97 28.93
C LEU A 14 8.70 -2.06 29.51
N SER A 15 7.67 -1.78 28.71
CA SER A 15 6.27 -1.86 29.16
C SER A 15 5.68 -3.28 29.09
N MET A 16 6.00 -4.04 28.05
CA MET A 16 5.46 -5.41 27.86
C MET A 16 6.52 -6.51 28.01
N GLY A 17 7.76 -6.25 27.61
CA GLY A 17 8.85 -7.24 27.61
C GLY A 17 9.36 -7.63 29.00
N LEU A 18 9.08 -6.84 30.04
CA LEU A 18 9.32 -7.22 31.45
C LEU A 18 8.30 -8.25 31.97
N VAL A 19 7.10 -8.28 31.39
CA VAL A 19 5.98 -9.10 31.88
C VAL A 19 5.82 -10.38 31.06
N LEU A 20 6.05 -10.31 29.75
CA LEU A 20 5.89 -11.41 28.79
C LEU A 20 6.72 -12.67 29.14
N PRO A 21 8.03 -12.59 29.44
CA PRO A 21 8.83 -13.77 29.80
C PRO A 21 8.30 -14.46 31.05
N GLY A 22 7.89 -13.68 32.06
CA GLY A 22 7.28 -14.21 33.28
C GLY A 22 5.94 -14.89 33.02
N LEU A 23 5.06 -14.28 32.22
CA LEU A 23 3.77 -14.86 31.86
C LEU A 23 3.92 -16.15 31.05
N VAL A 24 4.82 -16.18 30.07
CA VAL A 24 5.08 -17.39 29.27
C VAL A 24 5.66 -18.49 30.16
N PHE A 25 6.60 -18.17 31.04
CA PHE A 25 7.20 -19.13 31.98
C PHE A 25 6.18 -19.73 32.93
N LEU A 26 5.36 -18.90 33.59
CA LEU A 26 4.31 -19.36 34.51
C LEU A 26 3.22 -20.17 33.79
N SER A 27 2.80 -19.73 32.60
CA SER A 27 1.82 -20.45 31.78
C SER A 27 2.35 -21.82 31.34
N SER A 28 3.63 -21.90 30.98
CA SER A 28 4.28 -23.15 30.59
C SER A 28 4.39 -24.12 31.78
N LEU A 29 4.76 -23.63 32.96
CA LEU A 29 4.80 -24.43 34.18
C LEU A 29 3.42 -24.94 34.59
N ALA A 30 2.40 -24.09 34.54
CA ALA A 30 1.02 -24.49 34.83
C ALA A 30 0.51 -25.57 33.85
N LEU A 31 0.87 -25.46 32.56
CA LEU A 31 0.54 -26.46 31.55
C LEU A 31 1.25 -27.80 31.81
N VAL A 32 2.54 -27.76 32.16
CA VAL A 32 3.34 -28.95 32.49
C VAL A 32 2.81 -29.64 33.76
N GLN A 33 2.49 -28.87 34.81
CA GLN A 33 1.92 -29.41 36.05
C GLN A 33 0.62 -30.15 35.76
N LYS A 34 -0.27 -29.53 34.97
CA LYS A 34 -1.60 -30.07 34.68
C LYS A 34 -1.57 -31.32 33.79
N LEU A 35 -0.62 -31.40 32.85
CA LEU A 35 -0.59 -32.47 31.85
C LEU A 35 0.36 -33.62 32.19
N PHE A 36 1.45 -33.35 32.92
CA PHE A 36 2.58 -34.27 33.03
C PHE A 36 3.09 -34.48 34.46
N ALA A 37 2.97 -33.49 35.35
CA ALA A 37 3.55 -33.56 36.70
C ALA A 37 2.70 -32.82 37.77
N PRO A 38 1.60 -33.43 38.24
CA PRO A 38 0.65 -32.77 39.14
C PRO A 38 1.26 -32.39 40.50
N ASP A 39 2.26 -33.12 40.98
CA ASP A 39 2.96 -32.86 42.25
C ASP A 39 4.13 -31.87 42.10
N MET A 40 4.26 -31.18 40.95
CA MET A 40 5.34 -30.24 40.70
C MET A 40 5.20 -29.00 41.60
N ASP A 41 6.24 -28.72 42.38
CA ASP A 41 6.35 -27.52 43.23
C ASP A 41 6.77 -26.32 42.38
N ILE A 42 5.77 -25.56 41.93
CA ILE A 42 5.95 -24.37 41.09
C ILE A 42 6.69 -23.27 41.86
N ASP A 43 6.42 -23.10 43.15
CA ASP A 43 6.96 -21.99 43.94
C ASP A 43 8.47 -22.08 44.08
N ARG A 44 8.97 -23.30 44.29
CA ARG A 44 10.41 -23.57 44.33
C ARG A 44 11.08 -23.34 42.97
N ILE A 45 10.47 -23.81 41.88
CA ILE A 45 11.02 -23.65 40.52
C ILE A 45 11.06 -22.17 40.12
N VAL A 46 10.03 -21.40 40.49
CA VAL A 46 10.01 -19.95 40.26
C VAL A 46 11.14 -19.27 41.04
N GLY A 47 11.33 -19.62 42.32
CA GLY A 47 12.42 -19.08 43.15
C GLY A 47 13.81 -19.33 42.56
N ASP A 48 14.07 -20.55 42.09
CA ASP A 48 15.35 -20.95 41.49
C ASP A 48 15.59 -20.34 40.09
N SER A 49 14.53 -19.86 39.42
CA SER A 49 14.58 -19.37 38.04
C SER A 49 14.64 -17.84 37.91
N LEU A 50 14.54 -17.09 39.02
CA LEU A 50 14.50 -15.61 38.99
C LEU A 50 15.72 -14.98 38.28
N GLY A 51 16.93 -15.50 38.53
CA GLY A 51 18.15 -15.03 37.88
C GLY A 51 18.15 -15.29 36.37
N TRP A 52 17.63 -16.44 35.94
CA TRP A 52 17.51 -16.80 34.52
C TRP A 52 16.43 -15.97 33.81
N LEU A 53 15.32 -15.68 34.49
CA LEU A 53 14.27 -14.78 33.98
C LEU A 53 14.79 -13.36 33.77
N ALA A 54 15.58 -12.83 34.71
CA ALA A 54 16.21 -11.53 34.58
C ALA A 54 17.17 -11.48 33.37
N LEU A 55 18.00 -12.51 33.21
CA LEU A 55 18.91 -12.61 32.06
C LEU A 55 18.16 -12.71 30.73
N ALA A 56 17.11 -13.56 30.66
CA ALA A 56 16.29 -13.70 29.46
C ALA A 56 15.61 -12.39 29.07
N THR A 57 15.12 -11.64 30.06
CA THR A 57 14.53 -10.31 29.85
C THR A 57 15.54 -9.32 29.30
N LEU A 58 16.76 -9.29 29.87
CA LEU A 58 17.84 -8.42 29.38
C LEU A 58 18.24 -8.75 27.93
N LEU A 59 18.38 -10.03 27.61
CA LEU A 59 18.69 -10.47 26.24
C LEU A 59 17.59 -10.10 25.25
N PHE A 60 16.32 -10.24 25.65
CA PHE A 60 15.18 -9.83 24.83
C PHE A 60 15.20 -8.31 24.56
N VAL A 61 15.39 -7.49 25.59
CA VAL A 61 15.46 -6.03 25.45
C VAL A 61 16.65 -5.62 24.57
N ALA A 62 17.82 -6.23 24.77
CA ALA A 62 19.01 -5.96 23.97
C ALA A 62 18.81 -6.35 22.49
N GLY A 63 18.23 -7.53 22.23
CA GLY A 63 17.91 -8.00 20.88
C GLY A 63 16.87 -7.11 20.19
N TRP A 64 15.83 -6.68 20.92
CA TRP A 64 14.83 -5.73 20.43
C TRP A 64 15.46 -4.39 20.07
N ALA A 65 16.28 -3.83 20.95
CA ALA A 65 16.95 -2.55 20.73
C ALA A 65 17.88 -2.62 19.52
N LEU A 66 18.68 -3.68 19.42
CA LEU A 66 19.59 -3.90 18.29
C LEU A 66 18.82 -4.07 16.98
N SER A 67 17.74 -4.86 16.97
CA SER A 67 16.90 -5.07 15.78
C SER A 67 16.29 -3.76 15.28
N ASN A 68 15.75 -2.93 16.19
CA ASN A 68 15.17 -1.64 15.82
C ASN A 68 16.23 -0.63 15.38
N TYR A 69 17.41 -0.62 16.00
CA TYR A 69 18.54 0.19 15.55
C TYR A 69 19.01 -0.22 14.15
N LEU A 70 19.14 -1.53 13.90
CA LEU A 70 19.49 -2.06 12.57
C LEU A 70 18.42 -1.76 11.53
N ARG A 71 17.14 -1.78 11.92
CA ARG A 71 16.03 -1.43 11.04
C ARG A 71 16.05 0.05 10.68
N ASP A 72 16.22 0.95 11.64
CA ASP A 72 16.27 2.39 11.41
C ASP A 72 17.52 2.83 10.63
N SER A 73 18.67 2.20 10.91
CA SER A 73 19.92 2.44 10.19
C SER A 73 19.96 1.82 8.79
N ARG A 74 19.01 0.94 8.45
CA ARG A 74 18.88 0.38 7.09
C ARG A 74 17.58 0.81 6.42
N ASP A 75 16.82 1.71 7.03
CA ASP A 75 15.57 2.20 6.44
C ASP A 75 15.93 3.02 5.19
N PRO A 76 15.53 2.56 3.98
CA PRO A 76 15.89 3.23 2.75
C PRO A 76 15.30 4.64 2.65
N THR A 77 14.16 4.87 3.30
CA THR A 77 13.52 6.18 3.43
C THR A 77 14.37 7.10 4.29
N HIS A 78 14.87 6.60 5.41
CA HIS A 78 15.74 7.37 6.30
C HIS A 78 17.07 7.71 5.61
N HIS A 79 17.71 6.74 4.96
CA HIS A 79 18.94 6.97 4.18
C HIS A 79 18.78 8.02 3.09
N TYR A 80 17.70 7.93 2.30
CA TYR A 80 17.41 8.92 1.28
C TYR A 80 17.24 10.32 1.89
N TRP A 81 16.37 10.47 2.91
CA TRP A 81 16.09 11.79 3.50
C TRP A 81 17.22 12.38 4.35
N GLN A 82 18.17 11.56 4.83
CA GLN A 82 19.34 12.04 5.58
C GLN A 82 20.47 12.57 4.69
N SER A 83 20.64 12.03 3.48
CA SER A 83 21.89 12.22 2.71
C SER A 83 21.71 12.64 1.26
N MET A 84 20.54 12.42 0.65
CA MET A 84 20.32 12.58 -0.78
C MET A 84 19.36 13.69 -1.25
N PRO A 85 18.54 14.39 -0.42
CA PRO A 85 17.64 15.41 -0.98
C PRO A 85 18.42 16.59 -1.57
N ASP A 86 19.55 16.94 -0.96
CA ASP A 86 20.34 18.12 -1.32
C ASP A 86 21.15 17.93 -2.62
N HIS A 87 21.31 16.69 -3.08
CA HIS A 87 22.01 16.37 -4.32
C HIS A 87 21.07 16.27 -5.53
N GLY A 88 19.75 16.25 -5.32
CA GLY A 88 18.76 16.18 -6.41
C GLY A 88 18.84 14.92 -7.29
N LEU A 89 19.50 13.86 -6.80
CA LEU A 89 19.69 12.61 -7.54
C LEU A 89 18.49 11.70 -7.34
N VAL A 90 17.83 11.36 -8.45
CA VAL A 90 16.72 10.41 -8.48
C VAL A 90 16.88 9.47 -9.67
N GLU A 91 16.53 8.20 -9.48
CA GLU A 91 16.34 7.26 -10.59
C GLU A 91 14.97 7.53 -11.20
N LEU A 92 14.91 7.69 -12.53
CA LEU A 92 13.69 8.04 -13.21
C LEU A 92 13.24 6.93 -14.15
N GLU A 93 12.02 6.45 -13.96
CA GLU A 93 11.36 5.51 -14.85
C GLU A 93 10.29 6.25 -15.66
N ARG A 94 10.31 6.07 -16.99
CA ARG A 94 9.41 6.78 -17.90
C ARG A 94 8.48 5.81 -18.62
N HIS A 95 7.23 6.22 -18.78
CA HIS A 95 6.21 5.46 -19.49
C HIS A 95 5.42 6.39 -20.42
N ALA A 96 5.10 5.87 -21.61
CA ALA A 96 4.09 6.43 -22.49
C ALA A 96 2.78 5.66 -22.29
N LEU A 97 1.72 6.36 -21.94
CA LEU A 97 0.39 5.85 -21.64
C LEU A 97 -0.55 6.14 -22.82
N VAL A 98 -1.34 5.15 -23.23
CA VAL A 98 -2.23 5.25 -24.40
C VAL A 98 -3.71 5.32 -24.02
N SER A 99 -4.11 4.67 -22.93
CA SER A 99 -5.47 4.72 -22.39
C SER A 99 -5.47 4.40 -20.90
N GLY A 100 -6.54 4.75 -20.21
CA GLY A 100 -6.72 4.36 -18.82
C GLY A 100 -8.17 4.18 -18.40
N VAL A 101 -8.37 3.43 -17.32
CA VAL A 101 -9.67 3.20 -16.68
C VAL A 101 -9.54 3.52 -15.21
N SER A 102 -10.45 4.35 -14.68
CA SER A 102 -10.47 4.67 -13.25
C SER A 102 -11.35 3.68 -12.49
N LEU A 103 -10.90 3.29 -11.31
CA LEU A 103 -11.57 2.45 -10.33
C LEU A 103 -11.50 3.13 -8.97
N TRP A 104 -12.40 2.77 -8.07
CA TRP A 104 -12.49 3.34 -6.74
C TRP A 104 -12.34 2.28 -5.67
N ALA A 105 -11.71 2.65 -4.57
CA ALA A 105 -11.56 1.81 -3.40
C ALA A 105 -11.95 2.60 -2.15
N ASN A 106 -12.60 1.92 -1.21
CA ASN A 106 -12.82 2.38 0.15
C ASN A 106 -12.17 1.37 1.08
N ASP A 107 -10.94 1.65 1.49
CA ASP A 107 -10.12 0.80 2.35
C ASP A 107 -9.80 1.58 3.63
N PHE A 108 -10.86 2.02 4.31
CA PHE A 108 -10.74 2.78 5.54
C PHE A 108 -10.20 1.88 6.66
N ASP A 109 -8.94 2.12 7.03
CA ASP A 109 -8.31 1.55 8.21
C ASP A 109 -8.27 2.60 9.34
N PRO A 110 -9.02 2.39 10.45
CA PRO A 110 -9.00 3.33 11.58
C PRO A 110 -7.62 3.41 12.25
N ASP A 111 -6.80 2.37 12.14
CA ASP A 111 -5.47 2.29 12.75
C ASP A 111 -4.40 2.93 11.84
N CYS A 112 -4.62 2.96 10.52
CA CYS A 112 -3.73 3.55 9.52
C CYS A 112 -4.36 4.78 8.82
N ASN A 113 -4.87 5.72 9.60
CA ASN A 113 -5.68 6.83 9.09
C ASN A 113 -4.88 8.09 8.65
N SER A 114 -3.57 7.99 8.40
CA SER A 114 -2.76 9.17 8.08
C SER A 114 -2.13 9.10 6.70
N LEU A 115 -2.29 10.18 5.95
CA LEU A 115 -1.74 10.41 4.63
C LEU A 115 -0.66 11.49 4.70
N MET A 116 0.46 11.28 4.02
CA MET A 116 1.50 12.30 3.86
C MET A 116 1.30 13.01 2.52
N LEU A 117 1.02 14.31 2.55
CA LEU A 117 0.82 15.11 1.34
C LEU A 117 1.87 16.21 1.24
N TRP A 118 2.38 16.42 0.04
CA TRP A 118 3.16 17.62 -0.26
C TRP A 118 2.22 18.82 -0.43
N LYS A 119 2.41 19.84 0.41
CA LYS A 119 1.68 21.12 0.35
C LYS A 119 2.65 22.26 0.64
N ASN A 120 2.77 23.19 -0.31
CA ASN A 120 3.65 24.37 -0.20
C ASN A 120 5.09 23.98 0.23
N ASP A 121 5.70 23.06 -0.53
CA ASP A 121 7.06 22.56 -0.33
C ASP A 121 7.32 21.89 1.02
N LYS A 122 6.24 21.47 1.70
CA LYS A 122 6.32 20.74 2.97
C LYS A 122 5.48 19.49 2.91
N LEU A 123 6.02 18.42 3.48
CA LEU A 123 5.26 17.20 3.71
C LEU A 123 4.40 17.40 4.97
N VAL A 124 3.08 17.37 4.80
CA VAL A 124 2.09 17.56 5.87
C VAL A 124 1.37 16.24 6.09
N ARG A 125 1.29 15.83 7.36
CA ARG A 125 0.45 14.70 7.76
C ARG A 125 -0.99 15.16 7.86
N VAL A 126 -1.85 14.58 7.05
CA VAL A 126 -3.30 14.81 7.06
C VAL A 126 -4.01 13.49 7.32
N GLN A 127 -5.30 13.58 7.62
CA GLN A 127 -6.11 12.39 7.81
C GLN A 127 -6.53 11.81 6.45
N SER A 128 -6.35 10.51 6.29
CA SER A 128 -6.84 9.75 5.14
C SER A 128 -8.35 9.58 5.25
N SER A 129 -9.03 9.72 4.12
CA SER A 129 -10.46 9.42 4.02
C SER A 129 -10.76 7.91 3.92
N GLY A 130 -9.75 7.08 3.65
CA GLY A 130 -9.90 5.69 3.22
C GLY A 130 -10.27 5.54 1.74
N VAL A 131 -10.65 6.63 1.06
CA VAL A 131 -10.97 6.62 -0.37
C VAL A 131 -9.70 6.77 -1.20
N SER A 132 -9.56 5.90 -2.19
CA SER A 132 -8.51 5.99 -3.20
C SER A 132 -9.04 5.80 -4.61
N GLN A 133 -8.42 6.49 -5.56
CA GLN A 133 -8.63 6.29 -6.98
C GLN A 133 -7.48 5.44 -7.51
N TRP A 134 -7.85 4.42 -8.27
CA TRP A 134 -6.91 3.54 -8.95
C TRP A 134 -7.09 3.74 -10.46
N VAL A 135 -6.00 3.97 -11.18
CA VAL A 135 -6.00 4.07 -12.63
C VAL A 135 -5.23 2.89 -13.20
N LEU A 136 -5.94 2.07 -13.96
CA LEU A 136 -5.36 1.01 -14.79
C LEU A 136 -5.03 1.61 -16.15
N ALA A 137 -3.77 1.95 -16.38
CA ALA A 137 -3.30 2.56 -17.61
C ALA A 137 -2.61 1.53 -18.51
N MET A 138 -2.97 1.51 -19.78
CA MET A 138 -2.25 0.75 -20.79
C MET A 138 -1.06 1.60 -21.27
N THR A 139 0.12 1.00 -21.29
CA THR A 139 1.32 1.61 -21.86
C THR A 139 1.41 1.36 -23.36
N GLU A 140 2.18 2.17 -24.07
CA GLU A 140 2.48 1.95 -25.50
C GLU A 140 3.20 0.61 -25.75
N ALA A 141 3.93 0.12 -24.73
CA ALA A 141 4.57 -1.20 -24.76
C ALA A 141 3.61 -2.39 -24.54
N GLY A 142 2.31 -2.14 -24.34
CA GLY A 142 1.30 -3.19 -24.14
C GLY A 142 1.24 -3.77 -22.72
N HIS A 143 1.87 -3.12 -21.74
CA HIS A 143 1.79 -3.52 -20.33
C HIS A 143 0.79 -2.67 -19.57
N TRP A 144 0.14 -3.27 -18.57
CA TRP A 144 -0.68 -2.57 -17.60
C TRP A 144 0.19 -1.87 -16.56
N LEU A 145 -0.17 -0.63 -16.24
CA LEU A 145 0.44 0.17 -15.19
C LEU A 145 -0.67 0.64 -14.23
N VAL A 146 -0.49 0.43 -12.94
CA VAL A 146 -1.48 0.66 -11.89
C VAL A 146 -1.08 1.85 -11.04
N LEU A 147 -1.82 2.95 -11.16
CA LEU A 147 -1.56 4.20 -10.45
C LEU A 147 -2.59 4.40 -9.35
N LYS A 148 -2.15 4.63 -8.12
CA LYS A 148 -3.02 4.90 -6.97
C LYS A 148 -2.91 6.36 -6.53
N ASP A 149 -4.01 7.02 -6.19
CA ASP A 149 -4.06 8.26 -5.42
C ASP A 149 -4.96 8.08 -4.22
N GLU A 150 -4.53 8.58 -3.06
CA GLU A 150 -5.31 8.56 -1.82
C GLU A 150 -5.77 9.99 -1.49
N PHE A 151 -6.99 10.10 -0.95
CA PHE A 151 -7.60 11.40 -0.71
C PHE A 151 -7.72 11.69 0.78
N PRO A 152 -7.45 12.95 1.20
CA PRO A 152 -7.65 13.35 2.58
C PRO A 152 -9.14 13.45 2.91
N GLY A 153 -9.48 13.26 4.18
CA GLY A 153 -10.83 13.49 4.69
C GLY A 153 -10.90 13.35 6.20
N ASP A 154 -12.03 13.74 6.78
CA ASP A 154 -12.19 13.75 8.24
C ASP A 154 -12.37 12.35 8.83
N PHE A 155 -11.98 12.17 10.10
CA PHE A 155 -12.21 10.94 10.86
C PHE A 155 -13.70 10.64 10.97
N CYS A 156 -14.14 9.43 10.59
CA CYS A 156 -15.47 8.95 10.92
C CYS A 156 -15.52 7.42 10.93
N TYR A 157 -16.18 6.82 11.91
CA TYR A 157 -16.44 5.38 11.94
C TYR A 157 -17.56 5.02 10.94
N GLY A 158 -17.37 3.93 10.19
CA GLY A 158 -18.40 3.41 9.26
C GLY A 158 -18.64 4.30 8.05
N ARG A 159 -17.61 5.02 7.58
CA ARG A 159 -17.75 5.95 6.46
C ARG A 159 -18.05 5.22 5.15
N VAL A 160 -19.16 5.60 4.53
CA VAL A 160 -19.42 5.26 3.12
C VAL A 160 -18.49 6.11 2.26
N GLY A 161 -17.61 5.46 1.51
CA GLY A 161 -16.69 6.14 0.60
C GLY A 161 -17.43 7.00 -0.41
N GLN A 162 -17.00 8.25 -0.56
CA GLN A 162 -17.53 9.17 -1.56
C GLN A 162 -16.42 9.54 -2.53
N MET A 163 -16.74 9.54 -3.83
CA MET A 163 -15.79 9.99 -4.85
C MET A 163 -15.53 11.49 -4.63
N PRO A 164 -14.25 11.93 -4.62
CA PRO A 164 -13.93 13.34 -4.65
C PRO A 164 -14.54 14.02 -5.88
N ALA A 165 -14.76 15.33 -5.77
CA ALA A 165 -15.20 16.14 -6.90
C ALA A 165 -14.23 15.97 -8.10
N PRO A 166 -14.72 15.95 -9.35
CA PRO A 166 -13.92 15.64 -10.54
C PRO A 166 -12.59 16.41 -10.65
N GLU A 167 -12.58 17.67 -10.25
CA GLU A 167 -11.39 18.52 -10.26
C GLU A 167 -10.30 18.09 -9.26
N LYS A 168 -10.66 17.33 -8.23
CA LYS A 168 -9.72 16.75 -7.25
C LYS A 168 -9.25 15.36 -7.62
N GLN A 169 -9.89 14.70 -8.58
CA GLN A 169 -9.51 13.36 -9.02
C GLN A 169 -8.19 13.42 -9.80
N MET A 170 -7.49 12.29 -9.86
CA MET A 170 -6.31 12.14 -10.70
C MET A 170 -6.68 12.40 -12.15
N GLN A 171 -5.89 13.26 -12.81
CA GLN A 171 -6.00 13.56 -14.24
C GLN A 171 -4.71 13.14 -14.95
N PRO A 172 -4.57 11.84 -15.29
CA PRO A 172 -3.37 11.34 -15.96
C PRO A 172 -3.16 12.01 -17.32
N ARG A 173 -1.88 12.18 -17.67
CA ARG A 173 -1.46 12.57 -19.02
C ARG A 173 -0.62 11.46 -19.64
N GLN A 174 -0.43 11.54 -20.96
CA GLN A 174 0.20 10.48 -21.74
C GLN A 174 1.65 10.19 -21.34
N GLN A 175 2.39 11.18 -20.83
CA GLN A 175 3.77 10.96 -20.39
C GLN A 175 3.81 10.87 -18.87
N LEU A 176 4.23 9.73 -18.35
CA LEU A 176 4.42 9.50 -16.92
C LEU A 176 5.90 9.33 -16.63
N ALA A 177 6.38 10.03 -15.60
CA ALA A 177 7.67 9.78 -14.99
C ALA A 177 7.48 9.45 -13.52
N ILE A 178 8.08 8.35 -13.06
CA ILE A 178 8.13 7.95 -11.65
C ILE A 178 9.57 8.13 -11.17
N ALA A 179 9.73 8.84 -10.06
CA ALA A 179 11.03 9.08 -9.44
C ALA A 179 11.22 8.11 -8.27
N PHE A 180 12.41 7.53 -8.19
CA PHE A 180 12.82 6.63 -7.12
C PHE A 180 14.08 7.15 -6.44
N ALA A 181 14.20 6.88 -5.15
CA ALA A 181 15.45 7.09 -4.44
C ALA A 181 16.48 6.05 -4.94
N PRO A 182 17.70 6.49 -5.31
CA PRO A 182 18.67 5.63 -5.97
C PRO A 182 18.98 4.35 -5.19
N GLY A 183 18.93 3.19 -5.84
CA GLY A 183 19.26 1.88 -5.25
C GLY A 183 18.35 1.41 -4.10
N THR A 184 17.21 2.07 -3.83
CA THR A 184 16.38 1.78 -2.66
C THR A 184 14.96 1.31 -2.95
N GLN A 185 14.55 1.32 -4.22
CA GLN A 185 13.17 0.96 -4.61
C GLN A 185 12.10 1.85 -3.94
N LEU A 186 12.49 2.97 -3.32
CA LEU A 186 11.53 3.86 -2.69
C LEU A 186 11.00 4.83 -3.74
N ALA A 187 9.73 4.71 -4.10
CA ALA A 187 9.05 5.68 -4.96
C ALA A 187 8.91 7.02 -4.23
N LEU A 188 9.50 8.07 -4.79
CA LEU A 188 9.48 9.42 -4.23
C LEU A 188 8.29 10.24 -4.70
N GLY A 189 7.83 9.95 -5.91
CA GLY A 189 6.70 10.64 -6.51
C GLY A 189 6.59 10.35 -8.00
N ARG A 190 5.59 10.97 -8.62
CA ARG A 190 5.31 10.85 -10.05
C ARG A 190 4.96 12.20 -10.64
N ARG A 191 5.23 12.37 -11.92
CA ARG A 191 4.87 13.56 -12.70
C ARG A 191 4.21 13.12 -14.02
N PHE A 192 3.08 13.75 -14.32
CA PHE A 192 2.42 13.64 -15.61
C PHE A 192 2.79 14.82 -16.51
N ASP A 193 2.93 14.56 -17.81
CA ASP A 193 3.23 15.56 -18.83
C ASP A 193 2.57 15.18 -20.18
N GLY A 194 2.57 16.11 -21.14
CA GLY A 194 1.99 15.90 -22.46
C GLY A 194 0.47 16.06 -22.53
N ALA A 195 -0.15 15.43 -23.52
CA ALA A 195 -1.60 15.53 -23.73
C ALA A 195 -2.41 14.74 -22.67
N PRO A 196 -3.66 15.13 -22.39
CA PRO A 196 -4.55 14.35 -21.53
C PRO A 196 -4.65 12.88 -22.00
N LEU A 197 -4.58 11.95 -21.05
CA LEU A 197 -4.77 10.53 -21.35
C LEU A 197 -6.25 10.27 -21.66
N PRO A 198 -6.59 9.50 -22.70
CA PRO A 198 -7.96 9.01 -22.89
C PRO A 198 -8.37 8.13 -21.71
N MET A 199 -9.25 8.66 -20.86
CA MET A 199 -9.69 8.01 -19.62
C MET A 199 -11.14 7.57 -19.73
N THR A 200 -11.40 6.30 -19.39
CA THR A 200 -12.75 5.84 -19.08
C THR A 200 -12.99 6.01 -17.59
N GLN A 201 -13.80 7.00 -17.23
CA GLN A 201 -14.19 7.21 -15.83
C GLN A 201 -15.28 6.22 -15.45
N THR A 202 -15.04 5.41 -14.42
CA THR A 202 -16.03 4.44 -13.93
C THR A 202 -16.52 4.81 -12.54
N SER A 203 -17.74 4.37 -12.21
CA SER A 203 -18.28 4.39 -10.86
C SER A 203 -17.95 3.10 -10.09
N TYR A 204 -17.06 2.25 -10.61
CA TYR A 204 -16.79 0.93 -10.07
C TYR A 204 -16.02 1.00 -8.75
N TRP A 205 -16.64 0.49 -7.68
CA TRP A 205 -16.01 0.31 -6.38
C TRP A 205 -15.48 -1.12 -6.26
N MET A 206 -14.18 -1.25 -6.10
CA MET A 206 -13.51 -2.53 -5.93
C MET A 206 -13.84 -3.13 -4.56
N SER A 207 -13.96 -4.47 -4.55
CA SER A 207 -14.02 -5.25 -3.32
C SER A 207 -12.66 -5.30 -2.61
N ALA A 208 -12.64 -5.65 -1.32
CA ALA A 208 -11.41 -5.80 -0.54
C ALA A 208 -10.41 -6.80 -1.19
N ASP A 209 -10.91 -7.92 -1.72
CA ASP A 209 -10.08 -8.91 -2.41
C ASP A 209 -9.47 -8.36 -3.71
N GLU A 210 -10.22 -7.56 -4.46
CA GLU A 210 -9.71 -6.89 -5.67
C GLU A 210 -8.66 -5.83 -5.31
N ILE A 211 -8.88 -5.05 -4.25
CA ILE A 211 -7.90 -4.06 -3.76
C ILE A 211 -6.60 -4.75 -3.38
N LYS A 212 -6.68 -5.81 -2.56
CA LYS A 212 -5.51 -6.57 -2.12
C LYS A 212 -4.76 -7.16 -3.32
N ARG A 213 -5.46 -7.85 -4.21
CA ARG A 213 -4.84 -8.49 -5.37
C ARG A 213 -4.25 -7.49 -6.37
N LEU A 214 -4.91 -6.34 -6.56
CA LEU A 214 -4.39 -5.29 -7.43
C LEU A 214 -3.14 -4.64 -6.84
N THR A 215 -3.12 -4.45 -5.52
CA THR A 215 -1.94 -3.94 -4.80
C THR A 215 -0.74 -4.87 -4.96
N GLU A 216 -0.95 -6.18 -4.81
CA GLU A 216 0.07 -7.21 -5.01
C GLU A 216 0.56 -7.22 -6.46
N ALA A 217 -0.35 -7.26 -7.44
CA ALA A 217 0.00 -7.26 -8.87
C ALA A 217 0.71 -5.99 -9.34
N ALA A 218 0.52 -4.86 -8.64
CA ALA A 218 1.13 -3.57 -8.93
C ALA A 218 2.45 -3.35 -8.18
N HIS A 219 2.85 -4.26 -7.29
CA HIS A 219 4.10 -4.17 -6.53
C HIS A 219 4.30 -2.84 -5.78
N HIS A 220 3.20 -2.22 -5.30
CA HIS A 220 3.26 -0.88 -4.69
C HIS A 220 4.03 -0.84 -3.37
N TRP A 221 4.12 -1.97 -2.67
CA TRP A 221 4.77 -2.06 -1.36
C TRP A 221 6.05 -2.89 -1.37
N VAL A 222 6.15 -3.83 -2.30
CA VAL A 222 7.26 -4.77 -2.41
C VAL A 222 7.52 -5.00 -3.89
N PHE A 223 8.70 -4.62 -4.37
CA PHE A 223 9.15 -4.95 -5.72
C PHE A 223 10.64 -5.26 -5.69
N PHE A 224 11.05 -6.33 -6.37
CA PHE A 224 12.46 -6.65 -6.57
C PHE A 224 12.66 -7.04 -8.03
N PRO A 225 13.78 -6.66 -8.67
CA PRO A 225 14.06 -7.09 -10.03
C PRO A 225 13.81 -8.59 -10.21
N PRO A 226 13.03 -9.01 -11.23
CA PRO A 226 12.59 -8.22 -12.40
C PRO A 226 11.31 -7.39 -12.21
N ASP A 227 10.64 -7.47 -11.06
CA ASP A 227 9.40 -6.74 -10.77
C ASP A 227 9.65 -5.22 -10.70
N ARG A 228 8.73 -4.46 -11.28
CA ARG A 228 8.80 -3.00 -11.38
C ARG A 228 7.60 -2.38 -10.69
N TYR A 229 7.83 -1.30 -9.96
CA TYR A 229 6.78 -0.56 -9.26
C TYR A 229 5.67 -0.13 -10.23
N ALA A 230 4.41 -0.37 -9.82
CA ALA A 230 3.20 -0.10 -10.58
C ALA A 230 3.04 -0.88 -11.89
N VAL A 231 4.04 -1.63 -12.37
CA VAL A 231 3.96 -2.37 -13.63
C VAL A 231 3.48 -3.79 -13.36
N VAL A 232 2.40 -4.19 -14.03
CA VAL A 232 1.80 -5.51 -13.87
C VAL A 232 2.58 -6.54 -14.68
N ASN A 233 2.94 -7.65 -14.03
CA ASN A 233 3.59 -8.77 -14.69
C ASN A 233 2.65 -9.49 -15.67
N ALA A 234 3.23 -10.17 -16.66
CA ALA A 234 2.47 -10.91 -17.67
C ALA A 234 1.51 -11.96 -17.06
N HIS A 235 1.90 -12.58 -15.95
CA HIS A 235 1.07 -13.52 -15.21
C HIS A 235 -0.25 -12.90 -14.69
N ASP A 236 -0.18 -11.66 -14.21
CA ASP A 236 -1.33 -10.98 -13.60
C ASP A 236 -2.13 -10.13 -14.59
N ALA A 237 -1.55 -9.85 -15.77
CA ALA A 237 -2.17 -9.04 -16.81
C ALA A 237 -3.55 -9.55 -17.23
N GLY A 238 -3.74 -10.87 -17.32
CA GLY A 238 -5.05 -11.45 -17.66
C GLY A 238 -6.11 -11.26 -16.57
N TRP A 239 -5.70 -11.21 -15.30
CA TRP A 239 -6.62 -10.89 -14.21
C TRP A 239 -6.96 -9.39 -14.20
N VAL A 240 -5.98 -8.51 -14.41
CA VAL A 240 -6.19 -7.05 -14.51
C VAL A 240 -7.12 -6.72 -15.68
N GLN A 241 -6.97 -7.39 -16.82
CA GLN A 241 -7.88 -7.23 -17.95
C GLN A 241 -9.33 -7.55 -17.56
N ARG A 242 -9.58 -8.67 -16.86
CA ARG A 242 -10.93 -9.00 -16.40
C ARG A 242 -11.50 -7.98 -15.43
N LEU A 243 -10.67 -7.35 -14.61
CA LEU A 243 -11.08 -6.25 -13.73
C LEU A 243 -11.47 -5.01 -14.55
N VAL A 244 -10.67 -4.68 -15.57
CA VAL A 244 -11.01 -3.61 -16.54
C VAL A 244 -12.34 -3.88 -17.22
N ASP A 245 -12.54 -5.10 -17.73
CA ASP A 245 -13.77 -5.47 -18.44
C ASP A 245 -15.00 -5.34 -17.53
N ARG A 246 -14.91 -5.78 -16.27
CA ARG A 246 -15.97 -5.60 -15.27
C ARG A 246 -16.28 -4.13 -15.00
N ALA A 247 -15.25 -3.31 -14.85
CA ALA A 247 -15.42 -1.89 -14.57
C ALA A 247 -15.98 -1.11 -15.77
N GLN A 248 -15.58 -1.47 -16.99
CA GLN A 248 -16.15 -0.86 -18.20
C GLN A 248 -17.61 -1.27 -18.39
N ALA A 249 -17.96 -2.52 -18.10
CA ALA A 249 -19.35 -2.99 -18.14
C ALA A 249 -20.26 -2.19 -17.18
N SER A 250 -19.73 -1.65 -16.08
CA SER A 250 -20.52 -0.84 -15.13
C SER A 250 -20.90 0.55 -15.65
N VAL A 251 -20.28 1.03 -16.74
CA VAL A 251 -20.54 2.36 -17.34
C VAL A 251 -21.55 2.29 -18.49
N GLY A 252 -21.87 1.09 -18.99
CA GLY A 252 -22.70 0.89 -20.19
C GLY A 252 -21.96 1.19 -21.50
N PRO A 253 -22.59 0.96 -22.67
CA PRO A 253 -21.93 1.12 -23.97
C PRO A 253 -21.51 2.58 -24.21
N GLN A 254 -20.24 2.78 -24.59
CA GLN A 254 -19.71 4.11 -24.89
C GLN A 254 -20.42 4.73 -26.10
N PRO A 255 -20.52 6.08 -26.19
CA PRO A 255 -21.20 6.77 -27.29
C PRO A 255 -20.70 6.36 -28.69
N ALA A 256 -19.40 6.06 -28.82
CA ALA A 256 -18.80 5.63 -30.09
C ALA A 256 -19.28 4.24 -30.54
N GLN A 257 -19.44 3.30 -29.60
CA GLN A 257 -20.02 1.97 -29.87
C GLN A 257 -21.52 2.07 -30.16
N ARG A 258 -22.24 2.92 -29.42
CA ARG A 258 -23.66 3.17 -29.69
C ARG A 258 -23.92 3.72 -31.10
N PHE A 259 -23.06 4.61 -31.58
CA PHE A 259 -23.13 5.11 -32.97
C PHE A 259 -22.83 4.04 -34.03
N LEU A 260 -21.90 3.12 -33.74
CA LEU A 260 -21.57 2.00 -34.63
C LEU A 260 -22.69 0.95 -34.63
N ASP A 261 -23.25 0.61 -33.48
CA ASP A 261 -24.37 -0.32 -33.33
C ASP A 261 -25.63 0.23 -33.98
N GLU A 262 -25.94 1.53 -33.80
CA GLU A 262 -27.07 2.18 -34.47
C GLU A 262 -26.89 2.24 -35.99
N ARG A 263 -25.66 2.46 -36.49
CA ARG A 263 -25.38 2.40 -37.94
C ARG A 263 -25.50 0.99 -38.49
N THR A 264 -25.08 -0.01 -37.73
CA THR A 264 -25.14 -1.41 -38.13
C THR A 264 -26.59 -1.90 -38.12
N ALA A 265 -27.35 -1.60 -37.08
CA ALA A 265 -28.78 -1.89 -36.99
C ALA A 265 -29.59 -1.18 -38.10
N ARG A 266 -29.27 0.07 -38.44
CA ARG A 266 -29.90 0.77 -39.58
C ARG A 266 -29.56 0.15 -40.92
N ARG A 267 -28.33 -0.36 -41.11
CA ARG A 267 -27.93 -1.05 -42.35
C ARG A 267 -28.63 -2.40 -42.51
N GLU A 268 -28.82 -3.13 -41.43
CA GLU A 268 -29.55 -4.40 -41.46
C GLU A 268 -31.05 -4.20 -41.69
N ALA A 269 -31.67 -3.18 -41.08
CA ALA A 269 -33.06 -2.83 -41.32
C ALA A 269 -33.35 -2.39 -42.77
N PHE A 270 -32.35 -1.88 -43.50
CA PHE A 270 -32.49 -1.47 -44.90
C PHE A 270 -32.25 -2.61 -45.90
N LYS A 271 -31.58 -3.70 -45.49
CA LYS A 271 -31.39 -4.91 -46.32
C LYS A 271 -32.56 -5.88 -46.28
N GLY A 272 -33.51 -5.69 -45.36
CA GLY A 272 -34.71 -6.51 -45.19
C GLY A 272 -35.98 -5.99 -45.88
N LYS A 273 -35.86 -5.02 -46.80
CA LYS A 273 -36.98 -4.52 -47.62
C LYS A 273 -36.72 -4.76 -49.10
#